data_AF-A0A966UNQ1-F1
#
_entry.id   AF-A0A966UNQ1-F1
#
_cell.length_a   1.000
_cell.length_b   1.000
_cell.length_c   1.000
_cell.angle_alpha   90.00
_cell.angle_beta   90.00
_cell.angle_gamma   90.00
#
_symmetry.space_group_name_H-M   'P 1'
#
loop_
_entity.id
_entity.type
_entity.pdbx_description
1 polymer ?
#
loop_
_entity_poly.entity_id
_entity_poly.type
_entity_poly.pdbx_seq_one_letter_code
_entity_poly.pdbx_strand_id
1 'polypeptide(L)'
;MQGNDIGEYWQKGQGVVFEGVLTQLSDSLIANFHKQRGNWKKYLSLSKPCELPLKATIDSYIRLGIATDVYTFIDNDAVDAINDWLLRKGISVGVMYYPSVEELAYDLKFQRSVRTIYVETQEQASIIGIRSHVVDTKKAWIN
;
A
#
# COMPACT_ATOMS: atom_id res chain seq x y z
N MET A 1 40.95 18.67 -1.16
CA MET A 1 39.91 18.20 -2.09
C MET A 1 39.64 16.73 -1.79
N GLN A 2 38.47 16.43 -1.24
CA GLN A 2 37.80 15.15 -1.38
C GLN A 2 36.33 15.44 -1.09
N GLY A 3 35.60 15.73 -2.16
CA GLY A 3 34.14 15.82 -2.10
C GLY A 3 33.64 14.43 -1.74
N ASN A 4 33.08 14.31 -0.54
CA ASN A 4 32.25 13.17 -0.19
C ASN A 4 31.04 13.21 -1.13
N ASP A 5 31.13 12.45 -2.22
CA ASP A 5 29.98 11.90 -2.94
C ASP A 5 29.23 11.00 -1.95
N ILE A 6 28.44 11.62 -1.06
CA ILE A 6 27.25 10.96 -0.58
C ILE A 6 26.30 11.06 -1.75
N GLY A 7 26.36 10.06 -2.64
CA GLY A 7 25.30 9.85 -3.61
C GLY A 7 24.00 9.84 -2.82
N GLU A 8 23.24 10.92 -2.96
CA GLU A 8 21.85 11.05 -2.56
C GLU A 8 21.08 9.96 -3.31
N TYR A 9 21.16 8.71 -2.82
CA TYR A 9 20.24 7.64 -3.18
C TYR A 9 18.89 8.00 -2.57
N TRP A 10 18.26 9.07 -3.06
CA TRP A 10 16.84 9.27 -2.94
C TRP A 10 16.22 8.14 -3.77
N GLN A 11 16.05 6.96 -3.18
CA GLN A 11 15.10 6.00 -3.72
C GLN A 11 13.78 6.76 -3.85
N LYS A 12 13.32 6.94 -5.09
CA LYS A 12 11.99 7.49 -5.33
C LYS A 12 11.03 6.62 -4.52
N GLY A 13 10.37 7.22 -3.53
CA GLY A 13 9.38 6.53 -2.72
C GLY A 13 8.06 6.48 -3.47
N GLN A 14 7.39 5.35 -3.40
CA GLN A 14 6.01 5.20 -3.82
C GLN A 14 5.17 4.64 -2.67
N GLY A 15 3.92 5.06 -2.62
CA GLY A 15 2.91 4.54 -1.72
C GLY A 15 1.91 3.67 -2.44
N VAL A 16 1.33 2.71 -1.75
CA VAL A 16 0.17 1.97 -2.26
C VAL A 16 -0.81 1.70 -1.15
N VAL A 17 -2.09 2.00 -1.39
CA VAL A 17 -3.16 1.61 -0.46
C VAL A 17 -3.36 0.10 -0.55
N PHE A 18 -3.53 -0.58 0.57
CA PHE A 18 -3.69 -2.02 0.59
C PHE A 18 -5.08 -2.43 0.08
N GLU A 19 -6.11 -1.78 0.65
CA GLU A 19 -7.52 -2.01 0.35
C GLU A 19 -7.88 -1.48 -1.04
N GLY A 20 -8.58 -2.29 -1.80
CA GLY A 20 -9.05 -1.92 -3.13
C GLY A 20 -7.98 -2.03 -4.21
N VAL A 21 -6.71 -1.77 -3.89
CA VAL A 21 -5.60 -1.81 -4.85
C VAL A 21 -4.86 -3.15 -4.82
N LEU A 22 -4.30 -3.55 -3.67
CA LEU A 22 -3.56 -4.82 -3.57
C LEU A 22 -4.47 -6.01 -3.27
N THR A 23 -5.58 -5.75 -2.57
CA THR A 23 -6.58 -6.76 -2.26
C THR A 23 -7.98 -6.18 -2.28
N GLN A 24 -8.94 -6.98 -2.69
CA GLN A 24 -10.36 -6.73 -2.50
C GLN A 24 -10.78 -7.43 -1.20
N LEU A 25 -11.19 -6.65 -0.20
CA LEU A 25 -11.59 -7.17 1.10
C LEU A 25 -12.92 -7.93 1.00
N SER A 26 -13.08 -8.97 1.82
CA SER A 26 -14.31 -9.75 1.84
C SER A 26 -15.35 -9.13 2.79
N ASP A 27 -16.55 -8.91 2.27
CA ASP A 27 -17.73 -8.48 3.05
C ASP A 27 -18.64 -9.65 3.46
N SER A 28 -18.16 -10.89 3.31
CA SER A 28 -18.93 -12.06 3.71
C SER A 28 -19.21 -12.08 5.22
N LEU A 29 -20.31 -12.71 5.63
CA LEU A 29 -20.66 -12.87 7.05
C LEU A 29 -19.50 -13.49 7.87
N ILE A 30 -18.80 -14.47 7.30
CA ILE A 30 -17.67 -15.15 7.93
C ILE A 30 -16.47 -14.19 8.08
N ALA A 31 -16.19 -13.37 7.06
CA ALA A 31 -15.13 -12.38 7.12
C ALA A 31 -15.43 -11.32 8.20
N ASN A 32 -16.66 -10.80 8.23
CA ASN A 32 -17.09 -9.83 9.25
C ASN A 32 -17.02 -10.40 10.68
N PHE A 33 -17.35 -11.68 10.86
CA PHE A 33 -17.18 -12.37 12.14
C PHE A 33 -15.71 -12.43 12.59
N HIS A 34 -14.78 -12.71 11.67
CA HIS A 34 -13.35 -12.69 11.98
C HIS A 34 -12.84 -11.28 12.28
N LYS A 35 -13.29 -10.27 11.51
CA LYS A 35 -12.98 -8.86 11.72
C LYS A 35 -13.41 -8.39 13.11
N GLN A 36 -14.65 -8.66 13.53
CA GLN A 36 -15.17 -8.29 14.84
C GLN A 36 -14.41 -8.92 16.02
N ARG A 37 -13.76 -10.06 15.80
CA ARG A 37 -12.96 -10.75 16.82
C ARG A 37 -11.47 -10.40 16.76
N GLY A 38 -11.07 -9.42 15.95
CA GLY A 38 -9.66 -9.06 15.73
C GLY A 38 -8.83 -10.18 15.11
N ASN A 39 -9.47 -11.18 14.46
CA ASN A 39 -8.75 -12.28 13.82
C ASN A 39 -8.36 -11.92 12.38
N TRP A 40 -7.42 -10.98 12.27
CA TRP A 40 -7.01 -10.38 11.00
C TRP A 40 -6.39 -11.39 10.03
N LYS A 41 -5.63 -12.38 10.52
CA LYS A 41 -5.04 -13.43 9.66
C LYS A 41 -6.12 -14.26 8.96
N LYS A 42 -7.20 -14.63 9.67
CA LYS A 42 -8.33 -15.34 9.05
C LYS A 42 -9.15 -14.42 8.17
N TYR A 43 -9.39 -13.18 8.58
CA TYR A 43 -10.07 -12.18 7.76
C TYR A 43 -9.39 -11.99 6.39
N LEU A 44 -8.08 -11.72 6.39
CA LEU A 44 -7.30 -11.51 5.16
C LEU A 44 -7.15 -12.77 4.31
N SER A 45 -7.26 -13.97 4.89
CA SER A 45 -7.27 -15.21 4.11
C SER A 45 -8.51 -15.37 3.23
N LEU A 46 -9.59 -14.65 3.55
CA LEU A 46 -10.84 -14.63 2.77
C LEU A 46 -10.87 -13.50 1.74
N SER A 47 -9.92 -12.57 1.80
CA SER A 47 -9.79 -11.46 0.86
C SER A 47 -9.25 -11.95 -0.49
N LYS A 48 -9.71 -11.32 -1.58
CA LYS A 48 -9.31 -11.67 -2.94
C LYS A 48 -8.10 -10.82 -3.37
N PRO A 49 -6.95 -11.42 -3.70
CA PRO A 49 -5.78 -10.67 -4.18
C PRO A 49 -6.06 -9.97 -5.52
N CYS A 50 -5.55 -8.75 -5.69
CA CYS A 50 -5.52 -8.07 -6.99
C CYS A 50 -4.21 -8.40 -7.72
N GLU A 51 -4.23 -9.47 -8.52
CA GLU A 51 -3.04 -10.06 -9.13
C GLU A 51 -2.17 -9.09 -9.94
N LEU A 52 -2.76 -8.19 -10.74
CA LEU A 52 -2.00 -7.27 -11.59
C LEU A 52 -1.33 -6.13 -10.78
N PRO A 53 -2.05 -5.41 -9.90
CA PRO A 53 -1.44 -4.52 -8.91
C PRO A 53 -0.32 -5.16 -8.08
N LEU A 54 -0.53 -6.38 -7.59
CA LEU A 54 0.49 -7.10 -6.81
C LEU A 54 1.76 -7.35 -7.63
N LYS A 55 1.61 -7.81 -8.88
CA LYS A 55 2.76 -8.00 -9.79
C LYS A 55 3.47 -6.69 -10.09
N ALA A 56 2.74 -5.59 -10.30
CA ALA A 56 3.33 -4.27 -10.51
C ALA A 56 4.09 -3.78 -9.27
N THR A 57 3.57 -4.05 -8.08
CA THR A 57 4.22 -3.75 -6.80
C THR A 57 5.51 -4.53 -6.64
N ILE A 58 5.47 -5.85 -6.89
CA ILE A 58 6.65 -6.73 -6.85
C ILE A 58 7.71 -6.27 -7.85
N ASP A 59 7.31 -5.93 -9.08
CA ASP A 59 8.22 -5.46 -10.12
C ASP A 59 8.90 -4.14 -9.73
N SER A 60 8.13 -3.21 -9.17
CA SER A 60 8.64 -1.91 -8.73
C SER A 60 9.62 -2.05 -7.55
N TYR A 61 9.28 -2.90 -6.59
CA TYR A 61 10.10 -3.15 -5.41
C TYR A 61 11.37 -3.93 -5.75
N ILE A 62 11.24 -5.08 -6.43
CA ILE A 62 12.36 -6.00 -6.66
C ILE A 62 13.21 -5.57 -7.86
N ARG A 63 12.59 -5.35 -9.03
CA ARG A 63 13.32 -5.12 -10.27
C ARG A 63 13.77 -3.67 -10.41
N LEU A 64 12.92 -2.71 -10.03
CA LEU A 64 13.23 -1.28 -10.17
C LEU A 64 13.89 -0.68 -8.92
N GLY A 65 13.88 -1.38 -7.77
CA GLY A 65 14.47 -0.90 -6.53
C GLY A 65 13.80 0.36 -5.98
N ILE A 66 12.51 0.55 -6.27
CA ILE A 66 11.70 1.68 -5.82
C ILE A 66 11.23 1.40 -4.40
N ALA A 67 11.57 2.29 -3.46
CA ALA A 67 11.10 2.19 -2.08
C ALA A 67 9.57 2.25 -2.08
N THR A 68 8.92 1.20 -1.60
CA THR A 68 7.46 1.07 -1.63
C THR A 68 6.94 0.93 -0.21
N ASP A 69 6.03 1.81 0.18
CA ASP A 69 5.31 1.73 1.45
C ASP A 69 3.84 1.36 1.18
N VAL A 70 3.30 0.47 2.00
CA VAL A 70 1.89 0.05 1.96
C VAL A 70 1.12 0.74 3.07
N TYR A 71 0.01 1.36 2.71
CA TYR A 71 -0.87 2.07 3.63
C TYR A 71 -2.17 1.29 3.81
N THR A 72 -2.68 1.22 5.03
CA THR A 72 -3.94 0.55 5.36
C THR A 72 -4.82 1.44 6.22
N PHE A 73 -6.13 1.34 6.01
CA PHE A 73 -7.18 1.99 6.79
C PHE A 73 -8.05 0.99 7.57
N ILE A 74 -7.77 -0.32 7.50
CA ILE A 74 -8.58 -1.36 8.15
C ILE A 74 -8.59 -1.19 9.67
N ASP A 75 -7.42 -1.31 10.29
CA ASP A 75 -7.20 -1.28 11.73
C ASP A 75 -5.68 -1.31 12.00
N ASN A 76 -5.22 -0.71 13.09
CA ASN A 76 -3.82 -0.77 13.50
C ASN A 76 -3.36 -2.20 13.81
N ASP A 77 -4.24 -3.00 14.43
CA ASP A 77 -3.92 -4.38 14.81
C ASP A 77 -3.84 -5.32 13.58
N ALA A 78 -4.30 -4.86 12.41
CA ALA A 78 -4.23 -5.62 11.17
C ALA A 78 -2.84 -5.52 10.50
N VAL A 79 -1.99 -4.56 10.87
CA VAL A 79 -0.70 -4.27 10.22
C VAL A 79 0.18 -5.52 10.14
N ASP A 80 0.36 -6.25 11.24
CA ASP A 80 1.18 -7.46 11.26
C ASP A 80 0.61 -8.57 10.37
N ALA A 81 -0.73 -8.70 10.34
CA ALA A 81 -1.39 -9.69 9.51
C ALA A 81 -1.29 -9.35 8.02
N ILE A 82 -1.31 -8.06 7.67
CA ILE A 82 -1.09 -7.56 6.30
C ILE A 82 0.35 -7.80 5.90
N ASN A 83 1.31 -7.51 6.77
CA ASN A 83 2.72 -7.77 6.52
C ASN A 83 2.97 -9.27 6.25
N ASP A 84 2.47 -10.15 7.12
CA ASP A 84 2.51 -11.61 6.91
C ASP A 84 1.88 -12.04 5.58
N TRP A 85 0.78 -11.39 5.18
CA TRP A 85 0.09 -11.68 3.94
C TRP A 85 0.92 -11.26 2.72
N LEU A 86 1.53 -10.07 2.76
CA LEU A 86 2.40 -9.54 1.70
C LEU A 86 3.69 -10.36 1.56
N LEU A 87 4.29 -10.78 2.68
CA LEU A 87 5.48 -11.63 2.69
C LEU A 87 5.23 -12.96 1.97
N ARG A 88 4.06 -13.58 2.14
CA ARG A 88 3.68 -14.79 1.38
C ARG A 88 3.52 -14.55 -0.12
N LYS A 89 3.37 -13.29 -0.54
CA LYS A 89 3.33 -12.86 -1.95
C LYS A 89 4.71 -12.42 -2.46
N GLY A 90 5.75 -12.50 -1.64
CA GLY A 90 7.11 -12.09 -2.00
C GLY A 90 7.37 -10.58 -1.90
N ILE A 91 6.51 -9.85 -1.19
CA ILE A 91 6.64 -8.40 -0.97
C ILE A 91 7.11 -8.18 0.48
N SER A 92 8.23 -7.50 0.67
CA SER A 92 8.79 -7.15 1.99
C SER A 92 8.94 -5.63 2.06
N VAL A 93 7.92 -4.96 2.59
CA VAL A 93 7.77 -3.50 2.57
C VAL A 93 7.24 -2.99 3.91
N GLY A 94 7.37 -1.68 4.15
CA GLY A 94 6.72 -1.05 5.30
C GLY A 94 5.20 -1.10 5.15
N VAL A 95 4.49 -1.48 6.21
CA VAL A 95 3.02 -1.40 6.29
C VAL A 95 2.67 -0.41 7.39
N MET A 96 1.91 0.63 7.06
CA MET A 96 1.52 1.69 8.00
C MET A 96 0.00 1.85 8.04
N TYR A 97 -0.55 1.92 9.25
CA TYR A 97 -1.95 2.21 9.47
C TYR A 97 -2.20 3.71 9.55
N TYR A 98 -3.27 4.17 8.90
CA TYR A 98 -3.83 5.50 9.09
C TYR A 98 -5.33 5.38 9.42
N PRO A 99 -5.84 6.19 10.37
CA PRO A 99 -7.26 6.24 10.70
C PRO A 99 -8.17 6.64 9.53
N SER A 100 -7.66 7.46 8.62
CA SER A 100 -8.39 7.91 7.45
C SER A 100 -7.48 8.36 6.31
N VAL A 101 -8.08 8.57 5.13
CA VAL A 101 -7.39 9.06 3.93
C VAL A 101 -6.88 10.49 4.15
N GLU A 102 -7.59 11.30 4.94
CA GLU A 102 -7.23 12.67 5.27
C GLU A 102 -5.97 12.74 6.14
N GLU A 103 -5.83 11.83 7.11
CA GLU A 103 -4.63 11.76 7.94
C GLU A 103 -3.42 11.33 7.11
N LEU A 104 -3.58 10.33 6.24
CA LEU A 104 -2.55 9.96 5.27
C LEU A 104 -2.19 11.14 4.37
N ALA A 105 -3.18 11.83 3.81
CA ALA A 105 -2.96 12.99 2.95
C ALA A 105 -2.24 14.13 3.69
N TYR A 106 -2.53 14.32 4.97
CA TYR A 106 -1.84 15.31 5.80
C TYR A 106 -0.37 14.95 5.97
N ASP A 107 -0.06 13.71 6.33
CA ASP A 107 1.31 13.26 6.57
C ASP A 107 2.17 13.27 5.29
N LEU A 108 1.59 12.86 4.16
CA LEU A 108 2.23 12.89 2.84
C LEU A 108 2.66 14.30 2.39
N LYS A 109 2.06 15.38 2.94
CA LYS A 109 2.53 16.75 2.69
C LYS A 109 3.96 16.97 3.19
N PHE A 110 4.31 16.32 4.29
CA PHE A 110 5.62 16.42 4.92
C PHE A 110 6.59 15.34 4.40
N GLN A 111 6.07 14.18 4.01
CA GLN A 111 6.86 13.10 3.44
C GLN A 111 7.16 13.32 1.95
N ARG A 112 8.17 14.14 1.66
CA ARG A 112 8.58 14.49 0.28
C ARG A 112 9.27 13.34 -0.48
N SER A 113 9.70 12.28 0.21
CA SER A 113 10.31 11.10 -0.41
C SER A 113 9.29 10.29 -1.22
N VAL A 114 8.02 10.27 -0.79
CA VAL A 114 6.91 9.61 -1.50
C VAL A 114 6.41 10.53 -2.61
N ARG A 115 6.76 10.19 -3.85
CA ARG A 115 6.42 10.98 -5.05
C ARG A 115 5.09 10.59 -5.66
N THR A 116 4.72 9.33 -5.51
CA THR A 116 3.55 8.72 -6.14
C THR A 116 2.82 7.88 -5.11
N ILE A 117 1.48 7.90 -5.10
CA ILE A 117 0.67 6.98 -4.30
C ILE A 117 -0.47 6.39 -5.09
N TYR A 118 -0.59 5.07 -5.04
CA TYR A 118 -1.62 4.32 -5.76
C TYR A 118 -2.83 4.07 -4.86
N VAL A 119 -4.02 4.44 -5.36
CA VAL A 119 -5.28 4.42 -4.61
C VAL A 119 -6.40 3.75 -5.41
N GLU A 120 -7.47 3.33 -4.75
CA GLU A 120 -8.58 2.63 -5.39
C GLU A 120 -9.54 3.60 -6.09
N THR A 121 -9.85 4.73 -5.45
CA THR A 121 -10.95 5.59 -5.89
C THR A 121 -10.52 7.00 -6.26
N GLN A 122 -11.30 7.64 -7.14
CA GLN A 122 -11.09 9.05 -7.50
C GLN A 122 -11.30 10.00 -6.31
N GLU A 123 -12.12 9.61 -5.34
CA GLU A 123 -12.32 10.35 -4.10
C GLU A 123 -11.03 10.37 -3.25
N GLN A 124 -10.43 9.19 -3.03
CA GLN A 124 -9.14 9.08 -2.34
C GLN A 124 -8.07 9.92 -3.06
N ALA A 125 -8.03 9.83 -4.39
CA ALA A 125 -7.09 10.60 -5.19
C ALA A 125 -7.29 12.12 -5.04
N SER A 126 -8.55 12.56 -4.98
CA SER A 126 -8.87 13.99 -4.81
C SER A 126 -8.48 14.52 -3.43
N ILE A 127 -8.63 13.71 -2.37
CA ILE A 127 -8.23 14.07 -1.00
C ILE A 127 -6.71 14.18 -0.88
N ILE A 128 -5.97 13.23 -1.46
CA ILE A 128 -4.51 13.19 -1.40
C ILE A 128 -3.87 14.22 -2.35
N GLY A 129 -4.46 14.45 -3.51
CA GLY A 129 -4.03 15.42 -4.50
C GLY A 129 -3.04 14.88 -5.53
N ILE A 130 -2.18 15.76 -6.06
CA ILE A 130 -1.45 15.60 -7.34
C ILE A 130 -0.54 14.36 -7.40
N ARG A 131 -0.13 13.80 -6.25
CA ARG A 131 0.72 12.61 -6.19
C ARG A 131 -0.04 11.29 -6.35
N SER A 132 -1.37 11.33 -6.32
CA SER A 132 -2.20 10.13 -6.31
C SER A 132 -2.55 9.64 -7.72
N HIS A 133 -2.60 8.32 -7.87
CA HIS A 133 -3.00 7.65 -9.10
C HIS A 133 -4.03 6.57 -8.79
N VAL A 134 -5.20 6.69 -9.41
CA VAL A 134 -6.25 5.68 -9.31
C VAL A 134 -5.83 4.45 -10.10
N VAL A 135 -5.85 3.29 -9.45
CA VAL A 135 -5.49 2.02 -10.07
C VAL A 135 -6.72 1.23 -10.47
N ASP A 136 -6.77 0.83 -11.74
CA ASP A 136 -7.69 -0.21 -12.19
C ASP A 136 -7.11 -1.58 -11.82
N THR A 137 -7.82 -2.34 -11.00
CA THR A 137 -7.40 -3.70 -10.56
C THR A 137 -7.21 -4.69 -11.71
N LYS A 138 -7.72 -4.37 -12.91
CA LYS A 138 -7.55 -5.14 -14.14
C LYS A 138 -6.33 -4.73 -14.98
N LYS A 139 -5.56 -3.73 -14.53
CA LYS A 139 -4.38 -3.25 -15.24
C LYS A 139 -3.19 -3.17 -14.28
N ALA A 140 -2.01 -3.48 -14.80
CA ALA A 140 -0.79 -3.10 -14.10
C ALA A 140 -0.62 -1.58 -14.22
N TRP A 141 -0.25 -0.89 -13.14
CA TRP A 141 0.20 0.49 -13.27
C TRP A 141 1.59 0.51 -13.90
N ILE A 142 1.83 1.52 -14.72
CA ILE A 142 3.12 1.77 -15.34
C ILE A 142 3.80 2.86 -14.52
N ASN A 143 5.03 2.56 -14.07
CA ASN A 143 5.92 3.47 -13.36
C ASN A 143 6.69 4.37 -14.34
#